data_AF-A0A511ZI10-F1
#
_entry.id   AF-A0A511ZI10-F1
#
_cell.length_a   1.000
_cell.length_b   1.000
_cell.length_c   1.000
_cell.angle_alpha   90.00
_cell.angle_beta   90.00
_cell.angle_gamma   90.00
#
_symmetry.space_group_name_H-M   'P 1'
#
loop_
_entity.id
_entity.type
_entity.pdbx_description
1 polymer ?
#
loop_
_entity_poly.entity_id
_entity_poly.type
_entity_poly.pdbx_seq_one_letter_code
_entity_poly.pdbx_strand_id
1 'polypeptide(L)' 'MDLKLKGKKVLVLASSKGIGREIANKYSEEGASVIITGRTEEI' A
#
# COMPACT_ATOMS: atom_id res chain seq x y z
N MET A 1 -13.02 -6.95 -10.03
CA MET A 1 -12.24 -7.76 -11.01
C MET A 1 -11.24 -8.56 -10.19
N ASP A 2 -10.97 -9.83 -10.50
CA ASP A 2 -9.97 -10.61 -9.75
C ASP A 2 -8.55 -10.27 -10.23
N LEU A 3 -7.81 -9.51 -9.41
CA LEU A 3 -6.44 -9.09 -9.70
C LEU A 3 -5.37 -10.08 -9.18
N LYS A 4 -5.77 -11.14 -8.46
CA LYS A 4 -4.86 -12.15 -7.89
C LYS A 4 -3.72 -11.57 -7.03
N LEU A 5 -4.01 -10.50 -6.29
CA LEU A 5 -3.04 -9.78 -5.44
C LEU A 5 -2.99 -10.33 -4.00
N LYS A 6 -3.93 -11.18 -3.62
CA LYS A 6 -4.01 -11.78 -2.28
C LYS A 6 -2.68 -12.44 -1.87
N GLY A 7 -2.13 -12.01 -0.74
CA GLY A 7 -0.87 -12.53 -0.18
C GLY A 7 0.41 -12.06 -0.88
N LYS A 8 0.33 -11.23 -1.94
CA LYS A 8 1.52 -10.61 -2.54
C LYS A 8 2.11 -9.57 -1.58
N LYS A 9 3.43 -9.43 -1.57
CA LYS A 9 4.11 -8.33 -0.85
C LYS A 9 4.27 -7.14 -1.79
N VAL A 10 3.86 -5.95 -1.35
CA VAL A 10 3.91 -4.72 -2.15
C VAL A 10 4.57 -3.61 -1.34
N LEU A 11 5.60 -2.96 -1.90
CA LEU A 11 6.22 -1.77 -1.34
C LEU A 11 5.73 -0.54 -2.09
N VAL A 12 5.12 0.41 -1.39
CA VAL A 12 4.66 1.67 -1.97
C VAL A 12 5.50 2.81 -1.39
N LEU A 13 6.28 3.48 -2.24
CA LEU A 13 7.09 4.63 -1.86
C LEU A 13 6.24 5.91 -1.78
N ALA A 14 6.70 6.90 -1.02
CA ALA A 14 6.02 8.19 -0.85
C ALA A 14 4.54 8.05 -0.46
N SER A 15 4.24 7.07 0.39
CA SER A 15 2.88 6.62 0.73
C SER A 15 2.31 7.20 2.02
N SER A 16 3.00 8.20 2.57
CA SER A 16 2.56 8.91 3.78
C SER A 16 1.22 9.64 3.65
N LYS A 17 0.87 10.10 2.45
CA LYS A 17 -0.37 10.84 2.18
C LYS A 17 -0.70 10.85 0.68
N GLY A 18 -1.90 11.34 0.35
CA GLY A 18 -2.33 11.55 -1.03
C GLY A 18 -2.33 10.26 -1.85
N ILE A 19 -1.87 10.34 -3.10
CA ILE A 19 -1.95 9.23 -4.07
C ILE A 19 -1.22 7.98 -3.57
N GLY A 20 -0.03 8.11 -3.00
CA GLY A 20 0.73 6.96 -2.51
C GLY A 20 0.00 6.21 -1.39
N ARG A 21 -0.74 6.93 -0.52
CA ARG A 21 -1.57 6.33 0.53
C ARG A 21 -2.76 5.59 -0.07
N GLU A 22 -3.45 6.20 -1.04
CA GLU A 22 -4.59 5.56 -1.68
C GLU A 22 -4.21 4.33 -2.50
N ILE A 23 -3.06 4.35 -3.16
CA ILE A 23 -2.51 3.18 -3.85
C ILE A 23 -2.26 2.04 -2.83
N ALA A 24 -1.62 2.34 -1.70
CA ALA A 24 -1.39 1.36 -0.65
C ALA A 24 -2.70 0.78 -0.09
N ASN A 25 -3.71 1.63 0.14
CA ASN A 25 -5.04 1.22 0.58
C ASN A 25 -5.68 0.26 -0.44
N LYS A 26 -5.65 0.57 -1.73
CA LYS A 26 -6.22 -0.31 -2.77
C LYS A 26 -5.52 -1.65 -2.88
N TYR A 27 -4.18 -1.70 -2.77
CA TYR A 27 -3.48 -2.98 -2.70
C TYR A 27 -3.88 -3.79 -1.46
N SER A 28 -4.07 -3.14 -0.32
CA SER A 28 -4.50 -3.80 0.92
C SER A 28 -5.93 -4.33 0.83
N GLU A 29 -6.85 -3.58 0.23
CA GLU A 29 -8.24 -4.02 -0.03
C GLU A 29 -8.28 -5.27 -0.92
N GLU A 30 -7.37 -5.38 -1.88
CA GLU A 30 -7.20 -6.55 -2.74
C GLU A 30 -6.45 -7.72 -2.05
N GLY A 31 -6.15 -7.59 -0.74
CA GLY A 31 -5.58 -8.64 0.10
C GLY A 31 -4.06 -8.79 0.00
N ALA A 32 -3.36 -7.80 -0.57
CA ALA A 32 -1.91 -7.78 -0.55
C ALA A 32 -1.37 -7.41 0.85
N SER A 33 -0.19 -7.90 1.19
CA SER A 33 0.59 -7.43 2.34
C SER A 33 1.38 -6.20 1.92
N VAL A 34 0.95 -5.03 2.38
CA VAL A 34 1.50 -3.74 1.93
C VAL A 34 2.51 -3.19 2.94
N ILE A 35 3.63 -2.68 2.43
CA ILE A 35 4.65 -1.93 3.16
C ILE A 35 4.59 -0.49 2.65
N ILE A 36 4.39 0.45 3.55
CA ILE A 36 4.41 1.88 3.27
C ILE A 36 5.71 2.51 3.77
N THR A 37 6.04 3.70 3.27
CA THR A 37 7.22 4.45 3.68
C THR A 37 6.88 5.89 4.04
N GLY A 38 7.60 6.39 5.04
CA GLY A 38 7.49 7.73 5.58
C GLY A 38 8.85 8.25 6.03
N ARG A 39 8.98 9.56 6.19
CA ARG A 39 10.18 10.19 6.78
C ARG A 39 10.04 10.44 8.27
N THR A 40 8.81 10.38 8.77
CA THR A 40 8.44 10.59 10.16
C THR A 40 7.75 9.34 10.67
N GLU A 41 7.87 9.09 11.97
CA GLU A 41 7.31 7.89 12.61
C GLU A 41 5.79 7.95 12.76
N GLU A 42 5.20 9.15 12.74
CA GLU A 42 3.74 9.38 12.81
C GLU A 42 2.97 8.94 11.54
N ILE A 43 3.65 8.39 10.54
CA ILE A 43 3.08 7.96 9.24
C ILE A 43 2.53 6.53 9.30
#